data_AF-A0A2G9GRP4-F1
#
_entry.id   AF-A0A2G9GRP4-F1
#
_cell.length_a   1.000
_cell.length_b   1.000
_cell.length_c   1.000
_cell.angle_alpha   90.00
_cell.angle_beta   90.00
_cell.angle_gamma   90.00
#
_symmetry.space_group_name_H-M   'P 1'
#
loop_
_entity.id
_entity.type
_entity.pdbx_description
1 polymer ?
#
loop_
_entity_poly.entity_id
_entity_poly.type
_entity_poly.pdbx_seq_one_letter_code
_entity_poly.pdbx_strand_id
1 'polypeptide(L)'
;MDKKPIKSQDVEVRKGPWTMEEDLILMNYIANHGEGVWNSLARSAGLKRTGKSCRLRWLNYLRPDVRRGNITPEEQLLIMELHAKWGNR
;
A
#
# COMPACT_ATOMS: atom_id res chain seq x y z
N MET A 1 14.19 -38.77 -8.06
CA MET A 1 12.90 -38.03 -7.96
C MET A 1 13.23 -36.56 -7.88
N ASP A 2 13.51 -35.96 -9.04
CA ASP A 2 13.94 -34.59 -9.17
C ASP A 2 12.78 -33.65 -8.84
N LYS A 3 12.85 -33.02 -7.66
CA LYS A 3 11.98 -31.90 -7.32
C LYS A 3 12.35 -30.73 -8.23
N LYS A 4 11.71 -30.64 -9.39
CA LYS A 4 11.73 -29.43 -10.21
C LYS A 4 11.31 -28.25 -9.32
N PRO A 5 12.08 -27.16 -9.25
CA PRO A 5 11.62 -25.98 -8.53
C PRO A 5 10.35 -25.51 -9.22
N ILE A 6 9.27 -25.36 -8.44
CA ILE A 6 8.05 -24.70 -8.89
C ILE A 6 8.48 -23.30 -9.28
N LYS A 7 8.68 -23.06 -10.58
CA LYS A 7 8.79 -21.71 -11.12
C LYS A 7 7.48 -21.04 -10.76
N SER A 8 7.52 -20.15 -9.77
CA SER A 8 6.48 -19.16 -9.54
C SER A 8 6.16 -18.57 -10.91
N GLN A 9 4.97 -18.86 -11.43
CA GLN A 9 4.50 -18.24 -12.66
C GLN A 9 4.73 -16.75 -12.48
N ASP A 10 5.53 -16.13 -13.36
CA ASP A 10 5.62 -14.68 -13.45
C ASP A 10 4.23 -14.21 -13.90
N VAL A 11 3.31 -14.12 -12.93
CA VAL A 11 2.02 -13.49 -13.13
C VAL A 11 2.35 -12.06 -13.49
N GLU A 12 2.10 -11.72 -14.75
CA GLU A 12 2.42 -10.41 -15.28
C GLU A 12 1.86 -9.33 -14.35
N VAL A 13 2.78 -8.53 -13.78
CA VAL A 13 2.43 -7.47 -12.85
C VAL A 13 1.68 -6.39 -13.62
N ARG A 14 0.42 -6.15 -13.23
CA ARG A 14 -0.42 -5.10 -13.80
C ARG A 14 0.18 -3.73 -13.48
N LYS A 15 0.37 -2.93 -14.53
CA LYS A 15 0.76 -1.52 -14.45
C LYS A 15 -0.47 -0.64 -14.59
N GLY A 16 -0.36 0.62 -14.16
CA GLY A 16 -1.42 1.63 -14.29
C GLY A 16 -2.29 1.82 -13.04
N PRO A 17 -3.41 2.55 -13.17
CA PRO A 17 -4.28 2.92 -12.05
C PRO A 17 -4.84 1.71 -11.31
N TRP A 18 -5.07 1.86 -10.01
CA TRP A 18 -5.80 0.87 -9.20
C TRP A 18 -7.28 0.91 -9.55
N THR A 19 -7.87 -0.26 -9.75
CA THR A 19 -9.33 -0.37 -9.90
C THR A 19 -10.01 -0.52 -8.53
N MET A 20 -11.32 -0.29 -8.50
CA MET A 20 -12.11 -0.46 -7.29
C MET A 20 -12.08 -1.92 -6.79
N GLU A 21 -12.07 -2.89 -7.70
CA GLU A 21 -11.95 -4.31 -7.35
C GLU A 21 -10.61 -4.61 -6.68
N GLU A 22 -9.50 -4.08 -7.21
CA GLU A 22 -8.19 -4.23 -6.59
C GLU A 22 -8.15 -3.61 -5.19
N ASP A 23 -8.75 -2.43 -5.02
CA ASP A 23 -8.87 -1.78 -3.72
C ASP A 23 -9.68 -2.64 -2.74
N LEU A 24 -10.83 -3.16 -3.15
CA LEU A 24 -11.67 -4.04 -2.32
C LEU A 24 -10.92 -5.30 -1.89
N ILE A 25 -10.19 -5.94 -2.80
CA ILE A 25 -9.36 -7.11 -2.50
C ILE A 25 -8.30 -6.76 -1.44
N LEU A 26 -7.60 -5.64 -1.63
CA LEU A 26 -6.56 -5.19 -0.72
C LEU A 26 -7.13 -4.86 0.68
N MET A 27 -8.22 -4.10 0.73
CA MET A 27 -8.89 -3.74 1.99
C MET A 27 -9.42 -4.97 2.72
N ASN A 28 -10.11 -5.87 2.02
CA ASN A 28 -10.65 -7.09 2.63
C ASN A 28 -9.53 -7.99 3.15
N TYR A 29 -8.45 -8.17 2.39
CA TYR A 29 -7.32 -8.97 2.86
C TYR A 29 -6.73 -8.40 4.16
N ILE A 30 -6.48 -7.08 4.21
CA ILE A 30 -5.91 -6.41 5.39
C ILE A 30 -6.88 -6.47 6.58
N ALA A 31 -8.19 -6.30 6.35
CA ALA A 31 -9.18 -6.40 7.43
C ALA A 31 -9.19 -7.78 8.10
N ASN A 32 -8.96 -8.85 7.33
CA ASN A 32 -8.97 -10.23 7.84
C ASN A 32 -7.63 -10.71 8.40
N HIS A 33 -6.50 -10.19 7.90
CA HIS A 33 -5.16 -10.71 8.20
C HIS A 33 -4.20 -9.68 8.82
N GLY A 34 -4.62 -8.42 8.91
CA GLY A 34 -3.80 -7.29 9.34
C GLY A 34 -2.90 -6.73 8.23
N GLU A 35 -2.25 -5.61 8.56
CA GLU A 35 -1.12 -5.10 7.78
C GLU A 35 0.09 -6.04 7.94
N GLY A 36 0.96 -6.16 6.94
CA GLY A 36 2.07 -7.10 7.05
C GLY A 36 3.08 -7.07 5.89
N VAL A 37 3.78 -8.18 5.69
CA VAL A 37 4.82 -8.34 4.66
C VAL A 37 4.19 -8.21 3.27
N TRP A 38 4.25 -7.00 2.71
CA TRP A 38 3.52 -6.61 1.50
C TRP A 38 3.72 -7.52 0.28
N ASN A 39 4.91 -8.10 0.10
CA ASN A 39 5.16 -9.03 -0.99
C ASN A 39 4.41 -10.36 -0.81
N SER A 40 4.27 -10.83 0.42
CA SER A 40 3.44 -12.00 0.72
C SER A 40 1.97 -11.63 0.58
N LEU A 41 1.56 -10.50 1.14
CA LEU A 41 0.20 -9.98 1.07
C LEU A 41 -0.30 -9.91 -0.37
N ALA A 42 0.46 -9.30 -1.28
CA ALA A 42 0.03 -9.15 -2.67
C ALA A 42 -0.24 -10.51 -3.34
N ARG A 43 0.64 -11.50 -3.10
CA ARG A 43 0.48 -12.87 -3.63
C ARG A 43 -0.70 -13.58 -3.00
N SER A 44 -0.82 -13.53 -1.67
CA SER A 44 -1.88 -14.20 -0.91
C SER A 44 -3.27 -13.60 -1.19
N ALA A 45 -3.35 -12.30 -1.47
CA ALA A 45 -4.58 -11.63 -1.88
C ALA A 45 -4.94 -11.87 -3.36
N GLY A 46 -4.07 -12.54 -4.13
CA GLY A 46 -4.27 -12.76 -5.57
C GLY A 46 -4.13 -11.49 -6.41
N LEU A 47 -3.52 -10.44 -5.87
CA LEU A 47 -3.32 -9.18 -6.59
C LEU A 47 -2.18 -9.32 -7.59
N LYS A 48 -2.41 -8.87 -8.83
CA LYS A 48 -1.37 -8.75 -9.86
C LYS A 48 -0.54 -7.46 -9.66
N ARG A 49 -0.19 -7.15 -8.42
CA ARG A 49 0.53 -5.93 -7.99
C ARG A 49 1.76 -6.31 -7.19
N THR A 50 2.78 -5.45 -7.19
CA THR A 50 3.92 -5.64 -6.28
C THR A 50 3.52 -5.30 -4.85
N GLY A 51 4.23 -5.87 -3.87
CA GLY A 51 4.05 -5.49 -2.47
C GLY A 51 4.27 -4.00 -2.23
N LYS A 52 5.29 -3.40 -2.86
CA LYS A 52 5.52 -1.95 -2.82
C LYS A 52 4.29 -1.16 -3.28
N SER A 53 3.64 -1.59 -4.37
CA SER A 53 2.43 -0.95 -4.87
C SER A 53 1.26 -1.07 -3.90
N CYS A 54 1.06 -2.26 -3.30
CA CYS A 54 0.02 -2.49 -2.29
C CYS A 54 0.24 -1.61 -1.05
N ARG A 55 1.49 -1.54 -0.55
CA ARG A 55 1.86 -0.67 0.58
C ARG A 55 1.50 0.79 0.32
N LEU A 56 1.95 1.31 -0.82
CA LEU A 56 1.69 2.71 -1.19
C LEU A 56 0.20 2.97 -1.37
N ARG A 57 -0.54 2.03 -1.96
CA ARG A 57 -1.99 2.16 -2.13
C ARG A 57 -2.70 2.22 -0.79
N TRP A 58 -2.37 1.31 0.12
CA TRP A 58 -2.94 1.29 1.46
C TRP A 58 -2.64 2.58 2.23
N LEU A 59 -1.35 2.87 2.45
CA LEU A 59 -0.91 3.96 3.33
C LEU A 59 -1.31 5.35 2.83
N ASN A 60 -1.39 5.55 1.51
CA ASN A 60 -1.65 6.88 0.97
C ASN A 60 -3.12 7.09 0.56
N TYR A 61 -3.90 6.00 0.40
CA TYR A 61 -5.26 6.13 -0.13
C TYR A 61 -6.35 5.35 0.60
N LEU A 62 -6.11 4.12 1.03
CA LEU A 62 -7.19 3.25 1.51
C LEU A 62 -7.29 3.17 3.03
N ARG A 63 -6.20 3.45 3.75
CA ARG A 63 -6.17 3.37 5.20
C ARG A 63 -7.16 4.39 5.81
N PRO A 64 -8.00 4.00 6.78
CA PRO A 64 -9.10 4.85 7.27
C PRO A 64 -8.67 6.18 7.90
N ASP A 65 -7.44 6.25 8.42
CA ASP A 65 -6.89 7.44 9.09
C ASP A 65 -6.29 8.47 8.13
N VAL A 66 -6.28 8.18 6.82
CA VAL A 66 -5.80 9.13 5.81
C VAL A 66 -6.82 10.26 5.63
N ARG A 67 -6.49 11.43 6.18
CA ARG A 67 -7.26 12.66 5.99
C ARG A 67 -7.07 13.20 4.57
N ARG A 68 -8.19 13.47 3.89
CA ARG A 68 -8.23 14.10 2.56
C ARG A 68 -8.82 15.49 2.68
N GLY A 69 -8.20 16.46 2.02
CA GLY A 69 -8.66 17.85 2.02
C GLY A 69 -7.51 18.83 2.05
N ASN A 70 -7.86 20.10 2.19
CA ASN A 70 -6.90 21.18 2.32
C ASN A 70 -6.25 21.14 3.70
N ILE A 71 -4.97 21.50 3.75
CA ILE A 71 -4.25 21.75 5.00
C ILE A 71 -4.82 23.04 5.61
N THR A 72 -5.24 22.97 6.87
CA THR A 72 -5.72 24.14 7.63
C THR A 72 -4.57 25.09 7.96
N PRO A 73 -4.83 26.39 8.20
CA PRO A 73 -3.79 27.33 8.62
C PRO A 73 -3.00 26.85 9.86
N GLU A 74 -3.68 26.21 10.81
CA GLU A 74 -3.07 25.65 12.02
C GLU A 74 -2.16 24.46 11.69
N GLU A 75 -2.61 23.53 10.83
CA GLU A 75 -1.77 22.43 10.34
C GLU A 75 -0.57 22.95 9.55
N GLN A 76 -0.74 24.01 8.76
CA GLN A 76 0.35 24.64 7.99
C GLN A 76 1.43 25.22 8.93
N LEU A 77 1.03 25.93 9.97
CA LEU A 77 1.96 26.46 10.98
C LEU A 77 2.71 25.33 11.69
N LEU A 78 2.00 24.28 12.08
CA LEU A 78 2.61 23.12 12.72
C LEU A 78 3.62 22.42 11.81
N ILE A 79 3.29 22.23 10.53
CA ILE A 79 4.21 21.65 9.54
C ILE A 79 5.49 22.48 9.45
N MET A 80 5.37 23.81 9.37
CA MET A 80 6.52 24.72 9.31
C MET A 80 7.38 24.65 10.57
N GLU A 81 6.77 24.61 11.76
CA GLU A 81 7.49 24.50 13.03
C GLU A 81 8.28 23.18 13.12
N LEU A 82 7.62 22.06 12.81
CA LEU A 82 8.27 20.74 12.87
C LEU A 82 9.38 20.62 11.83
N HIS A 83 9.18 21.18 10.64
CA HIS A 83 10.20 21.22 9.59
C HIS A 83 11.41 22.07 9.99
N ALA A 84 11.20 23.25 10.55
CA ALA A 84 12.29 24.09 11.06
C ALA A 84 13.09 23.39 12.16
N LYS A 85 12.42 22.59 12.99
CA LYS A 85 13.03 21.86 14.10
C LYS A 85 13.78 20.60 13.68
N TRP A 86 13.29 19.85 12.67
CA TRP A 86 13.80 18.51 12.36
C TRP A 86 14.23 18.29 10.90
N GLY A 87 13.93 19.23 10.00
CA GLY A 87 14.18 19.12 8.57
C GLY A 87 13.31 18.08 7.87
N ASN A 88 13.74 17.60 6.71
CA ASN A 88 13.02 16.60 5.88
C ASN A 88 13.20 15.16 6.41
N ARG A 89 12.93 14.94 7.69
CA ARG A 89 13.04 13.63 8.36
C ARG A 89 11.68 13.00 8.60
#